data_AF-A0A612SM15-F1
#
_entry.id   AF-A0A612SM15-F1
#
_cell.length_a   1.000
_cell.length_b   1.000
_cell.length_c   1.000
_cell.angle_alpha   90.00
_cell.angle_beta   90.00
_cell.angle_gamma   90.00
#
_symmetry.space_group_name_H-M   'P 1'
#
loop_
_entity.id
_entity.type
_entity.pdbx_description
1 polymer ?
#
loop_
_entity_poly.entity_id
_entity_poly.type
_entity_poly.pdbx_seq_one_letter_code
_entity_poly.pdbx_strand_id
1 'polypeptide(L)'
;MDWFYCQHGICAIDLDDCVNESRELNEIAQNVIADFPNAYIEKSPSGRGLHIYFKASNFNYDTNIYYINNCKLGIEVYIAGVTKRFLTLTGDVFQNGNLEEMKDTLPPFLEVFMKLPSIVRQNDIEETVPYLSDESVIEKANKSVNGEKFRKLWNGDIPSYESRSEADLALASIIAFWCGRDIEQMDRLFRESGLMRNK
;
A
#
# COMPACT_ATOMS: atom_id res chain seq x y z
N MET A 1 25.94 -2.11 12.10
CA MET A 1 24.94 -2.27 11.05
C MET A 1 25.01 -3.71 10.64
N ASP A 2 23.98 -4.46 11.00
CA ASP A 2 23.94 -5.90 10.76
C ASP A 2 23.03 -6.16 9.56
N TRP A 3 23.04 -7.37 9.03
CA TRP A 3 22.16 -7.81 7.95
C TRP A 3 21.73 -9.23 8.23
N PHE A 4 20.52 -9.59 7.82
CA PHE A 4 20.04 -10.96 7.97
C PHE A 4 19.52 -11.49 6.64
N TYR A 5 19.57 -12.81 6.52
CA TYR A 5 18.96 -13.54 5.42
C TYR A 5 17.55 -13.96 5.85
N CYS A 6 16.57 -13.79 4.97
CA CYS A 6 15.21 -14.27 5.21
C CYS A 6 15.19 -15.81 5.23
N GLN A 7 15.44 -16.38 6.40
CA GLN A 7 15.36 -17.81 6.68
C GLN A 7 14.49 -18.06 7.91
N HIS A 8 14.11 -19.32 8.14
CA HIS A 8 13.34 -19.74 9.31
C HIS A 8 11.99 -18.98 9.46
N GLY A 9 11.37 -18.62 8.33
CA GLY A 9 10.08 -17.93 8.29
C GLY A 9 10.14 -16.43 8.56
N ILE A 10 11.31 -15.85 8.83
CA ILE A 10 11.46 -14.40 9.02
C ILE A 10 11.38 -13.69 7.67
N CYS A 11 10.44 -12.76 7.59
CA CYS A 11 10.14 -11.98 6.41
C CYS A 11 10.18 -10.48 6.75
N ALA A 12 10.22 -9.64 5.71
CA ALA A 12 10.14 -8.21 5.88
C ALA A 12 9.39 -7.52 4.73
N ILE A 13 8.88 -6.34 5.00
CA ILE A 13 8.45 -5.35 4.02
C ILE A 13 9.39 -4.15 4.15
N ASP A 14 9.94 -3.72 3.03
CA ASP A 14 10.77 -2.53 2.91
C ASP A 14 9.96 -1.42 2.23
N LEU A 15 9.90 -0.26 2.87
CA LEU A 15 9.19 0.93 2.41
C LEU A 15 10.20 2.02 2.08
N ASP A 16 10.41 2.27 0.80
CA ASP A 16 11.34 3.26 0.27
C ASP A 16 10.75 4.67 0.31
N ASP A 17 11.58 5.66 0.64
CA ASP A 17 11.27 7.09 0.59
C ASP A 17 9.93 7.48 1.25
N CYS A 18 9.58 6.79 2.32
CA CYS A 18 8.30 6.95 3.00
C CYS A 18 8.28 7.97 4.14
N VAL A 19 9.45 8.43 4.59
CA VAL A 19 9.62 9.45 5.63
C VAL A 19 10.19 10.73 5.01
N ASN A 20 9.49 11.85 5.17
CA ASN A 20 9.95 13.15 4.69
C ASN A 20 10.97 13.81 5.65
N GLU A 21 11.51 14.97 5.28
CA GLU A 21 12.47 15.72 6.11
C GLU A 21 11.91 16.14 7.48
N SER A 22 10.59 16.37 7.55
CA SER A 22 9.85 16.67 8.79
C SER A 22 9.54 15.43 9.64
N ARG A 23 9.99 14.23 9.22
CA ARG A 23 9.73 12.92 9.83
C ARG A 23 8.28 12.47 9.79
N GLU A 24 7.51 12.99 8.83
CA GLU A 24 6.14 12.57 8.59
C GLU A 24 6.13 11.43 7.57
N LEU A 25 5.24 10.47 7.79
CA LEU A 25 5.04 9.35 6.89
C LEU A 25 4.17 9.78 5.70
N ASN A 26 4.51 9.30 4.51
CA ASN A 26 3.61 9.38 3.37
C ASN A 26 2.36 8.50 3.58
N GLU A 27 1.31 8.73 2.80
CA GLU A 27 0.03 8.01 2.96
C GLU A 27 0.18 6.49 2.77
N ILE A 28 1.12 6.06 1.91
CA ILE A 28 1.39 4.64 1.67
C ILE A 28 1.88 3.97 2.95
N ALA A 29 2.94 4.52 3.56
CA ALA A 29 3.49 3.97 4.79
C ALA A 29 2.52 4.05 5.96
N GLN A 30 1.73 5.12 6.07
CA GLN A 30 0.67 5.18 7.09
C GLN A 30 -0.32 4.02 6.95
N ASN A 31 -0.79 3.74 5.73
CA ASN A 31 -1.71 2.63 5.48
C ASN A 31 -1.07 1.27 5.70
N VAL A 32 0.16 1.06 5.21
CA VAL A 32 0.87 -0.20 5.42
C VAL A 32 1.10 -0.44 6.91
N ILE A 33 1.64 0.53 7.65
CA ILE A 33 1.93 0.36 9.08
C ILE A 33 0.66 0.11 9.89
N ALA A 34 -0.49 0.68 9.49
CA ALA A 34 -1.77 0.42 10.14
C ALA A 34 -2.20 -1.06 10.06
N ASP A 35 -1.79 -1.79 9.01
CA ASP A 35 -2.03 -3.23 8.90
C ASP A 35 -1.10 -4.05 9.83
N PHE A 36 0.00 -3.44 10.33
CA PHE A 36 1.01 -4.09 11.17
C PHE A 36 1.20 -3.40 12.55
N PRO A 37 0.13 -3.26 13.37
CA PRO A 37 0.15 -2.44 14.58
C PRO A 37 1.08 -2.97 15.70
N ASN A 38 1.39 -4.27 15.70
CA ASN A 38 2.23 -4.92 16.72
C ASN A 38 3.59 -5.39 16.17
N ALA A 39 3.84 -5.17 14.88
CA ALA A 39 5.09 -5.60 14.26
C ALA A 39 6.25 -4.73 14.73
N TYR A 40 7.45 -5.33 14.73
CA TYR A 40 8.68 -4.56 14.91
C TYR A 40 8.99 -3.77 13.64
N ILE A 41 9.18 -2.44 13.77
CA ILE A 41 9.48 -1.53 12.66
C ILE A 41 10.68 -0.67 13.03
N GLU A 42 11.66 -0.60 12.13
CA GLU A 42 12.84 0.26 12.30
C GLU A 42 13.02 1.18 11.09
N LYS A 43 13.82 2.22 11.28
CA LYS A 43 14.23 3.08 10.17
C LYS A 43 15.31 2.39 9.34
N SER A 44 15.16 2.51 8.04
CA SER A 44 16.20 2.13 7.09
C SER A 44 17.49 2.95 7.30
N PRO A 45 18.63 2.53 6.74
CA PRO A 45 19.92 3.21 6.91
C PRO A 45 19.95 4.65 6.41
N SER A 46 19.12 4.95 5.40
CA SER A 46 18.99 6.31 4.84
C SER A 46 18.22 7.24 5.76
N GLY A 47 17.45 6.70 6.73
CA GLY A 47 16.50 7.42 7.55
C GLY A 47 15.22 7.86 6.83
N ARG A 48 15.12 7.60 5.52
CA ARG A 48 13.97 7.97 4.67
C ARG A 48 13.00 6.82 4.42
N GLY A 49 13.43 5.58 4.62
CA GLY A 49 12.59 4.38 4.52
C GLY A 49 12.37 3.68 5.86
N LEU A 50 11.51 2.66 5.87
CA LEU A 50 11.19 1.84 7.03
C LEU A 50 11.25 0.35 6.68
N HIS A 51 11.72 -0.48 7.61
CA HIS A 51 11.63 -1.93 7.52
C HIS A 51 10.62 -2.45 8.53
N ILE A 52 9.65 -3.25 8.08
CA ILE A 52 8.66 -3.92 8.90
C ILE A 52 9.01 -5.41 8.94
N TYR A 53 9.20 -5.97 10.13
CA TYR A 53 9.60 -7.36 10.30
C TYR A 53 8.50 -8.22 10.89
N PHE A 54 8.35 -9.42 10.34
CA PHE A 54 7.32 -10.37 10.75
C PHE A 54 7.72 -11.82 10.40
N LYS A 55 6.88 -12.78 10.79
CA LYS A 55 6.99 -14.18 10.39
C LYS A 55 5.88 -14.56 9.42
N ALA A 56 6.23 -15.34 8.40
CA ALA A 56 5.30 -15.96 7.48
C ALA A 56 5.79 -17.38 7.16
N SER A 57 5.63 -18.27 8.12
CA SER A 57 6.08 -19.64 8.08
C SER A 57 5.32 -20.44 7.02
N ASN A 58 6.05 -21.05 6.08
CA ASN A 58 5.50 -21.83 4.96
C ASN A 58 4.55 -21.04 4.05
N PHE A 59 4.69 -19.72 3.98
CA PHE A 59 3.91 -18.91 3.05
C PHE A 59 4.37 -19.18 1.61
N ASN A 60 3.44 -19.58 0.74
CA ASN A 60 3.72 -19.80 -0.66
C ASN A 60 3.48 -18.50 -1.44
N TYR A 61 4.56 -17.83 -1.80
CA TYR A 61 4.50 -16.60 -2.58
C TYR A 61 4.60 -16.90 -4.07
N ASP A 62 3.59 -16.47 -4.85
CA ASP A 62 3.60 -16.65 -6.30
C ASP A 62 4.08 -15.37 -7.01
N THR A 63 5.30 -15.40 -7.54
CA THR A 63 5.90 -14.28 -8.27
C THR A 63 5.26 -14.01 -9.63
N ASN A 64 4.40 -14.90 -10.14
CA ASN A 64 3.60 -14.66 -11.34
C ASN A 64 2.30 -13.92 -11.03
N ILE A 65 1.94 -13.81 -9.75
CA ILE A 65 0.77 -13.08 -9.28
C ILE A 65 1.21 -11.80 -8.57
N TYR A 66 2.34 -11.79 -7.86
CA TYR A 66 2.78 -10.67 -7.03
C TYR A 66 4.21 -10.16 -7.35
N TYR A 67 4.36 -8.83 -7.37
CA TYR A 67 5.62 -8.10 -7.40
C TYR A 67 6.46 -8.39 -6.17
N ILE A 68 7.72 -8.79 -6.37
CA ILE A 68 8.72 -8.73 -5.29
C ILE A 68 9.01 -7.27 -4.92
N ASN A 69 9.20 -6.41 -5.93
CA ASN A 69 9.41 -4.98 -5.74
C ASN A 69 8.40 -4.21 -6.61
N ASN A 70 7.49 -3.49 -5.95
CA ASN A 70 6.57 -2.56 -6.58
C ASN A 70 7.15 -1.15 -6.53
N CYS A 71 8.01 -0.82 -7.49
CA CYS A 71 8.68 0.48 -7.57
C CYS A 71 7.72 1.67 -7.66
N LYS A 72 6.48 1.47 -8.13
CA LYS A 72 5.48 2.55 -8.23
C LYS A 72 4.99 2.99 -6.86
N LEU A 73 4.93 2.07 -5.91
CA LEU A 73 4.50 2.33 -4.53
C LEU A 73 5.68 2.44 -3.56
N GLY A 74 6.91 2.12 -3.99
CA GLY A 74 8.09 2.11 -3.14
C GLY A 74 8.02 1.00 -2.09
N ILE A 75 7.52 -0.17 -2.47
CA ILE A 75 7.33 -1.31 -1.55
C ILE A 75 8.09 -2.53 -2.10
N GLU A 76 8.99 -3.12 -1.32
CA GLU A 76 9.63 -4.40 -1.61
C GLU A 76 9.30 -5.43 -0.53
N VAL A 77 8.99 -6.67 -0.94
CA VAL A 77 8.70 -7.77 -0.02
C VAL A 77 9.85 -8.77 0.00
N TYR A 78 10.27 -9.11 1.21
CA TYR A 78 11.32 -10.07 1.49
C TYR A 78 10.69 -11.29 2.15
N ILE A 79 10.30 -12.28 1.35
CA ILE A 79 9.68 -13.51 1.83
C ILE A 79 10.71 -14.64 1.92
N ALA A 80 10.76 -15.30 3.08
CA ALA A 80 11.67 -16.42 3.34
C ALA A 80 11.49 -17.55 2.31
N GLY A 81 12.60 -18.03 1.75
CA GLY A 81 12.60 -19.08 0.72
C GLY A 81 12.28 -18.60 -0.69
N VAL A 82 11.83 -17.36 -0.86
CA VAL A 82 11.50 -16.75 -2.17
C VAL A 82 12.64 -15.83 -2.60
N THR A 83 12.99 -14.87 -1.75
CA THR A 83 14.13 -13.98 -2.01
C THR A 83 15.43 -14.59 -1.49
N LYS A 84 16.52 -14.33 -2.22
CA LYS A 84 17.90 -14.62 -1.79
C LYS A 84 18.64 -13.37 -1.32
N ARG A 85 17.94 -12.24 -1.25
CA ARG A 85 18.50 -10.95 -0.84
C ARG A 85 18.57 -10.88 0.68
N PHE A 86 19.43 -9.99 1.15
CA PHE A 86 19.54 -9.63 2.55
C PHE A 86 18.88 -8.26 2.75
N LEU A 87 18.34 -8.03 3.95
CA LEU A 87 17.88 -6.73 4.39
C LEU A 87 18.74 -6.30 5.57
N THR A 88 19.09 -5.01 5.62
CA THR A 88 19.88 -4.47 6.72
C THR A 88 19.04 -4.37 7.98
N LEU A 89 19.66 -4.63 9.13
CA LEU A 89 19.11 -4.43 10.46
C LEU A 89 19.83 -3.24 11.11
N THR A 90 19.09 -2.18 11.42
CA THR A 90 19.62 -0.91 11.94
C THR A 90 19.48 -0.80 13.44
N GLY A 91 18.42 -1.34 14.02
CA GLY A 91 18.06 -1.14 15.42
C GLY A 91 17.57 0.28 15.75
N ASP A 92 17.41 1.18 14.76
CA ASP A 92 16.80 2.50 14.96
C ASP A 92 15.27 2.35 15.00
N VAL A 93 14.77 1.94 16.16
CA VAL A 93 13.36 1.56 16.34
C VAL A 93 12.43 2.73 16.02
N PHE A 94 11.50 2.49 15.10
CA PHE A 94 10.37 3.38 14.81
C PHE A 94 9.13 2.97 15.61
N GLN A 95 8.80 1.67 15.58
CA GLN A 95 7.74 1.05 16.37
C GLN A 95 8.31 -0.17 17.08
N ASN A 96 8.21 -0.18 18.41
CA ASN A 96 8.56 -1.36 19.17
C ASN A 96 7.46 -2.41 19.00
N GLY A 97 7.84 -3.68 18.87
CA GLY A 97 6.91 -4.74 18.54
C GLY A 97 7.57 -6.11 18.53
N ASN A 98 6.83 -7.12 18.07
CA ASN A 98 7.27 -8.50 18.04
C ASN A 98 7.32 -9.04 16.61
N LEU A 99 8.10 -10.11 16.41
CA LEU A 99 8.08 -10.90 15.18
C LEU A 99 6.91 -11.90 15.23
N GLU A 100 5.71 -11.41 14.96
CA GLU A 100 4.48 -12.20 14.93
C GLU A 100 4.24 -12.87 13.58
N GLU A 101 3.45 -13.95 13.60
CA GLU A 101 3.07 -14.70 12.42
C GLU A 101 1.90 -13.99 11.71
N MET A 102 2.13 -13.44 10.52
CA MET A 102 1.18 -12.57 9.82
C MET A 102 0.39 -13.30 8.72
N LYS A 103 -0.17 -14.47 9.03
CA LYS A 103 -0.90 -15.31 8.06
C LYS A 103 -2.16 -14.66 7.52
N ASP A 104 -2.87 -13.91 8.36
CA ASP A 104 -4.14 -13.28 7.99
C ASP A 104 -3.96 -11.87 7.43
N THR A 105 -2.86 -11.20 7.77
CA THR A 105 -2.53 -9.84 7.31
C THR A 105 -1.78 -9.82 5.97
N LEU A 106 -0.88 -10.79 5.74
CA LEU A 106 -0.03 -10.78 4.55
C LEU A 106 -0.84 -10.96 3.23
N PRO A 107 -1.79 -11.91 3.10
CA PRO A 107 -2.58 -12.03 1.87
C PRO A 107 -3.33 -10.77 1.46
N PRO A 108 -4.13 -10.11 2.33
CA PRO A 108 -4.80 -8.88 1.95
C PRO A 108 -3.80 -7.76 1.64
N PHE A 109 -2.69 -7.64 2.38
CA PHE A 109 -1.62 -6.70 2.03
C PHE A 109 -1.08 -6.94 0.61
N LEU A 110 -0.78 -8.19 0.24
CA LEU A 110 -0.30 -8.53 -1.09
C LEU A 110 -1.34 -8.20 -2.16
N GLU A 111 -2.61 -8.52 -1.91
CA GLU A 111 -3.78 -8.18 -2.72
C GLU A 111 -4.08 -6.67 -2.78
N VAL A 112 -3.41 -5.80 -2.01
CA VAL A 112 -3.53 -4.34 -2.11
C VAL A 112 -2.33 -3.73 -2.80
N PHE A 113 -1.14 -4.15 -2.38
CA PHE A 113 0.09 -3.40 -2.65
C PHE A 113 0.99 -4.10 -3.65
N MET A 114 0.83 -5.41 -3.85
CA MET A 114 1.86 -6.21 -4.52
C MET A 114 1.38 -7.01 -5.71
N LYS A 115 0.10 -7.29 -5.98
CA LYS A 115 -0.24 -8.11 -7.15
C LYS A 115 -0.01 -7.37 -8.47
N LEU A 116 0.28 -8.16 -9.48
CA LEU A 116 0.61 -7.72 -10.82
C LEU A 116 -0.69 -7.31 -11.52
N PRO A 117 -0.64 -6.28 -12.40
CA PRO A 117 -1.71 -6.04 -13.36
C PRO A 117 -1.99 -7.32 -14.13
N SER A 118 -3.26 -7.73 -14.17
CA SER A 118 -3.66 -8.90 -14.95
C SER A 118 -3.77 -8.52 -16.43
N ILE A 119 -3.10 -9.28 -17.30
CA ILE A 119 -3.29 -9.18 -18.75
C ILE A 119 -4.41 -10.14 -19.12
N VAL A 120 -5.58 -9.62 -19.46
CA VAL A 120 -6.66 -10.44 -20.03
C VAL A 120 -6.53 -10.42 -21.54
N ARG A 121 -6.31 -11.60 -22.14
CA ARG A 121 -6.38 -11.74 -23.60
C ARG A 121 -7.83 -12.02 -24.00
N GLN A 122 -8.56 -10.98 -24.39
CA GLN A 122 -9.79 -11.15 -25.17
C GLN A 122 -9.60 -10.46 -26.52
N ASN A 123 -9.62 -11.26 -27.60
CA ASN A 123 -9.59 -10.82 -29.00
C ASN A 123 -8.56 -9.71 -29.32
N ASP A 124 -7.28 -10.07 -29.45
CA ASP A 124 -6.18 -9.25 -30.02
C ASP A 124 -5.97 -7.80 -29.50
N ILE A 125 -6.61 -7.41 -28.40
CA ILE A 125 -6.36 -6.14 -27.70
C ILE A 125 -5.73 -6.48 -26.34
N GLU A 126 -4.50 -6.00 -26.10
CA GLU A 126 -3.87 -6.06 -24.78
C GLU A 126 -4.44 -4.96 -23.89
N GLU A 127 -5.49 -5.26 -23.12
CA GLU A 127 -6.01 -4.35 -22.10
C GLU A 127 -5.46 -4.71 -20.71
N THR A 128 -4.91 -3.70 -20.03
CA THR A 128 -4.49 -3.82 -18.62
C THR A 128 -5.71 -3.67 -17.74
N VAL A 129 -6.06 -4.73 -16.99
CA VAL A 129 -7.19 -4.66 -16.05
C VAL A 129 -6.70 -4.07 -14.73
N PRO A 130 -7.45 -3.12 -14.12
CA PRO A 130 -7.11 -2.55 -12.84
C PRO A 130 -6.92 -3.60 -11.76
N TYR A 131 -6.07 -3.24 -10.81
CA TYR A 131 -5.55 -4.15 -9.81
C TYR A 131 -6.56 -4.56 -8.71
N LEU A 132 -7.50 -3.66 -8.40
CA LEU A 132 -8.60 -3.84 -7.45
C LEU A 132 -9.94 -3.70 -8.16
N SER A 133 -11.00 -4.32 -7.64
CA SER A 133 -12.37 -3.96 -8.04
C SER A 133 -12.77 -2.61 -7.44
N ASP A 134 -13.77 -1.96 -8.03
CA ASP A 134 -14.29 -0.67 -7.58
C ASP A 134 -14.80 -0.78 -6.11
N GLU A 135 -15.45 -1.88 -5.73
CA GLU A 135 -15.89 -2.14 -4.35
C GLU A 135 -14.71 -2.30 -3.40
N SER A 136 -13.65 -3.00 -3.84
CA SER A 136 -12.44 -3.20 -3.04
C SER A 136 -11.72 -1.88 -2.79
N VAL A 137 -11.70 -0.99 -3.79
CA VAL A 137 -11.17 0.37 -3.64
C VAL A 137 -11.97 1.13 -2.58
N ILE A 138 -13.30 1.14 -2.67
CA ILE A 138 -14.16 1.87 -1.73
C ILE A 138 -14.01 1.32 -0.31
N GLU A 139 -14.02 -0.01 -0.14
CA GLU A 139 -13.88 -0.64 1.18
C GLU A 139 -12.53 -0.29 1.83
N LYS A 140 -11.44 -0.38 1.06
CA LYS A 140 -10.09 -0.09 1.55
C LYS A 140 -9.89 1.39 1.83
N ALA A 141 -10.35 2.26 0.93
CA ALA A 141 -10.32 3.70 1.16
C ALA A 141 -11.09 4.08 2.44
N ASN A 142 -12.22 3.43 2.71
CA ASN A 142 -12.97 3.59 3.96
C ASN A 142 -12.19 3.12 5.19
N LYS A 143 -11.50 1.99 5.13
CA LYS A 143 -10.77 1.42 6.27
C LYS A 143 -9.40 2.05 6.50
N SER A 144 -8.90 2.82 5.53
CA SER A 144 -7.60 3.49 5.59
C SER A 144 -7.48 4.50 6.73
N VAL A 145 -6.25 4.90 7.05
CA VAL A 145 -5.97 5.94 8.05
C VAL A 145 -6.71 7.25 7.69
N ASN A 146 -6.79 7.56 6.40
CA ASN A 146 -7.52 8.71 5.87
C ASN A 146 -9.00 8.42 5.57
N GLY A 147 -9.54 7.30 6.08
CA GLY A 147 -10.87 6.83 5.74
C GLY A 147 -12.00 7.78 6.15
N GLU A 148 -11.82 8.56 7.21
CA GLU A 148 -12.81 9.59 7.59
C GLU A 148 -12.84 10.73 6.56
N LYS A 149 -11.67 11.19 6.12
CA LYS A 149 -11.56 12.19 5.06
C LYS A 149 -12.14 11.67 3.74
N PHE A 150 -11.86 10.40 3.39
CA PHE A 150 -12.47 9.75 2.24
C PHE A 150 -13.99 9.72 2.36
N ARG A 151 -14.56 9.27 3.48
CA ARG A 151 -16.03 9.24 3.70
C ARG A 151 -16.70 10.59 3.53
N LYS A 152 -16.11 11.65 4.11
CA LYS A 152 -16.65 13.00 3.99
C LYS A 152 -16.67 13.44 2.54
N LEU A 153 -15.53 13.36 1.85
CA LEU A 153 -15.42 13.70 0.43
C LEU A 153 -16.32 12.85 -0.45
N TRP A 154 -16.37 11.54 -0.23
CA TRP A 154 -17.21 10.59 -0.98
C TRP A 154 -18.69 10.92 -0.88
N ASN A 155 -19.16 11.39 0.29
CA ASN A 155 -20.54 11.83 0.49
C ASN A 155 -20.79 13.28 0.06
N GLY A 156 -19.78 13.99 -0.47
CA GLY A 156 -19.88 15.37 -0.91
C GLY A 156 -19.76 16.43 0.20
N ASP A 157 -19.32 16.02 1.40
CA ASP A 157 -19.13 16.90 2.56
C ASP A 157 -17.74 17.57 2.51
N ILE A 158 -17.71 18.89 2.30
CA ILE A 158 -16.48 19.67 2.06
C ILE A 158 -16.25 20.91 2.96
N PRO A 159 -16.71 20.96 4.23
CA PRO A 159 -16.61 22.16 5.07
C PRO A 159 -15.16 22.55 5.38
N SER A 160 -14.21 21.61 5.20
CA SER A 160 -12.78 21.80 5.42
C SER A 160 -12.01 22.30 4.20
N TYR A 161 -12.66 22.56 3.06
CA TYR A 161 -12.01 23.02 1.83
C TYR A 161 -12.49 24.41 1.42
N GLU A 162 -11.57 25.25 0.95
CA GLU A 162 -11.87 26.63 0.56
C GLU A 162 -12.63 26.68 -0.77
N SER A 163 -12.41 25.68 -1.63
CA SER A 163 -13.09 25.56 -2.91
C SER A 163 -13.51 24.13 -3.24
N ARG A 164 -14.55 24.01 -4.07
CA ARG A 164 -15.00 22.71 -4.58
C ARG A 164 -13.95 22.03 -5.45
N SER A 165 -13.19 22.80 -6.25
CA SER A 165 -12.11 22.24 -7.07
C SER A 165 -11.00 21.62 -6.23
N GLU A 166 -10.72 22.20 -5.05
CA GLU A 166 -9.75 21.66 -4.10
C GLU A 166 -10.23 20.33 -3.51
N ALA A 167 -11.51 20.25 -3.13
CA ALA A 167 -12.11 19.00 -2.67
C ALA A 167 -12.16 17.92 -3.77
N ASP A 168 -12.47 18.29 -5.02
CA ASP A 168 -12.43 17.38 -6.17
C ASP A 168 -11.01 16.79 -6.34
N LEU A 169 -9.97 17.63 -6.26
CA LEU A 169 -8.57 17.19 -6.35
C LEU A 169 -8.18 16.28 -5.18
N ALA A 170 -8.63 16.60 -3.96
CA ALA A 170 -8.36 15.81 -2.78
C ALA A 170 -8.97 14.40 -2.90
N LEU A 171 -10.23 14.31 -3.37
CA LEU A 171 -10.88 13.01 -3.59
C LEU A 171 -10.21 12.24 -4.73
N ALA A 172 -9.93 12.90 -5.86
CA ALA A 172 -9.26 12.28 -7.00
C ALA A 172 -7.87 11.73 -6.61
N SER A 173 -7.15 12.42 -5.73
CA SER A 173 -5.85 11.96 -5.22
C SER A 173 -5.98 10.69 -4.37
N ILE A 174 -7.00 10.62 -3.49
CA ILE A 174 -7.27 9.43 -2.68
C ILE A 174 -7.66 8.24 -3.57
N ILE A 175 -8.56 8.45 -4.54
CA ILE A 175 -8.98 7.40 -5.47
C ILE A 175 -7.81 6.93 -6.33
N ALA A 176 -6.99 7.86 -6.85
CA ALA A 176 -5.82 7.54 -7.67
C ALA A 176 -4.84 6.60 -6.96
N PHE A 177 -4.67 6.76 -5.65
CA PHE A 177 -3.85 5.87 -4.85
C PHE A 177 -4.38 4.42 -4.88
N TRP A 178 -5.66 4.22 -4.55
CA TRP A 178 -6.26 2.89 -4.49
C TRP A 178 -6.47 2.24 -5.85
N CYS A 179 -6.64 3.03 -6.91
CA CYS A 179 -6.75 2.52 -8.28
C CYS A 179 -5.41 2.23 -8.95
N GLY A 180 -4.27 2.42 -8.27
CA GLY A 180 -2.95 2.31 -8.91
C GLY A 180 -2.78 3.30 -10.09
N ARG A 181 -3.49 4.44 -10.03
CA ARG A 181 -3.60 5.47 -11.08
C ARG A 181 -4.23 4.99 -12.39
N ASP A 182 -5.07 3.98 -12.35
CA ASP A 182 -5.96 3.64 -13.47
C ASP A 182 -6.99 4.76 -13.67
N ILE A 183 -6.83 5.51 -14.77
CA ILE A 183 -7.65 6.69 -15.06
C ILE A 183 -9.13 6.32 -15.27
N GLU A 184 -9.42 5.17 -15.87
CA GLU A 184 -10.78 4.75 -16.13
C GLU A 184 -11.48 4.34 -14.84
N GLN A 185 -10.80 3.58 -13.99
CA GLN A 185 -11.32 3.23 -12.66
C GLN A 185 -11.51 4.48 -11.79
N MET A 186 -10.57 5.40 -11.83
CA MET A 186 -10.67 6.68 -11.14
C MET A 186 -11.90 7.47 -11.59
N ASP A 187 -12.16 7.58 -12.90
CA ASP A 187 -13.31 8.29 -13.45
C ASP A 187 -14.63 7.62 -13.04
N ARG A 188 -14.73 6.29 -13.13
CA ARG A 188 -15.92 5.54 -12.67
C ARG A 188 -16.23 5.81 -11.20
N LEU A 189 -15.23 5.66 -10.33
CA LEU A 189 -15.40 5.89 -8.89
C LEU A 189 -15.70 7.35 -8.56
N PHE A 190 -15.05 8.31 -9.23
CA PHE A 190 -15.32 9.72 -8.99
C PHE A 190 -16.76 10.07 -9.35
N ARG A 191 -17.32 9.49 -10.43
CA ARG A 191 -18.72 9.69 -10.83
C ARG A 191 -19.74 9.15 -9.83
N GLU A 192 -19.36 8.15 -9.04
CA GLU A 192 -20.21 7.61 -7.97
C GLU A 192 -20.19 8.46 -6.70
N SER A 193 -19.22 9.38 -6.58
CA SER A 193 -19.11 10.25 -5.41
C SER A 193 -20.14 11.39 -5.41
N GLY A 194 -20.46 11.88 -4.21
CA GLY A 194 -21.31 13.06 -3.99
C GLY A 194 -20.69 14.38 -4.48
N LEU A 195 -19.44 14.39 -4.98
CA LEU A 195 -18.80 15.56 -5.59
C LEU A 195 -19.06 15.67 -7.09
N MET A 196 -19.47 14.59 -7.76
CA MET A 196 -19.72 14.58 -9.19
C MET A 196 -20.85 15.54 -9.57
N ARG A 197 -20.61 16.33 -10.62
CA ARG A 197 -21.53 17.33 -11.15
C ARG A 197 -21.17 17.71 -12.57
N ASN A 198 -22.12 18.32 -13.28
CA ASN A 198 -21.81 19.03 -14.52
C ASN A 198 -20.95 20.26 -14.16
N LYS A 199 -19.76 20.34 -14.76
CA LYS A 199 -18.80 21.42 -14.54
C LYS A 199 -18.87 22.46 -15.65
#